data_AF-A0A164BA85-F1
#
_entry.id   AF-A0A164BA85-F1
#
_cell.length_a   1.000
_cell.length_b   1.000
_cell.length_c   1.000
_cell.angle_alpha   90.00
_cell.angle_beta   90.00
_cell.angle_gamma   90.00
#
_symmetry.space_group_name_H-M   'P 1'
#
loop_
_entity.id
_entity.type
_entity.pdbx_description
1 polymer ?
#
loop_
_entity_poly.entity_id
_entity_poly.type
_entity_poly.pdbx_seq_one_letter_code
_entity_poly.pdbx_strand_id
1 'polypeptide(L)' 'MFEAGPRVGGRTWSAKLSNGALFEIGGQWVGDEDAQPDVRRLMDEFGIEVYGQWDHGLLAAD' A
#
# COMPACT_ATOMS: atom_id res chain seq x y z
N MET A 1 -18.99 -9.65 12.59
CA MET A 1 -18.49 -8.39 12.01
C MET A 1 -19.57 -7.81 11.12
N PHE A 2 -19.98 -6.56 11.35
CA PHE A 2 -20.92 -5.85 10.48
C PHE A 2 -20.15 -4.70 9.81
N GLU A 3 -20.10 -4.70 8.49
CA GLU A 3 -19.48 -3.67 7.65
C GLU A 3 -20.59 -2.97 6.86
N ALA A 4 -20.56 -1.64 6.79
CA ALA A 4 -21.61 -0.86 6.14
C ALA A 4 -21.45 -0.86 4.62
N GLY A 5 -20.22 -0.94 4.13
CA GLY A 5 -19.90 -1.02 2.71
C GLY A 5 -19.98 -2.44 2.14
N PRO A 6 -19.92 -2.57 0.80
CA PRO A 6 -19.89 -3.87 0.13
C PRO A 6 -18.53 -4.57 0.24
N ARG A 7 -17.53 -3.98 0.93
CA ARG A 7 -16.17 -4.49 1.07
C ARG A 7 -15.59 -4.14 2.42
N VAL A 8 -14.67 -4.98 2.89
CA VAL A 8 -13.80 -4.66 4.04
C VAL A 8 -12.69 -3.68 3.64
N GLY A 9 -11.90 -3.25 4.62
CA GLY A 9 -10.71 -2.43 4.44
C GLY A 9 -10.92 -0.93 4.63
N GLY A 10 -12.17 -0.44 4.51
CA GLY A 10 -12.48 0.98 4.73
C GLY A 10 -11.64 1.89 3.82
N ARG A 11 -10.66 2.58 4.42
CA ARG A 11 -9.71 3.48 3.72
C ARG A 11 -8.54 2.77 3.04
N THR A 12 -8.47 1.44 3.06
CA THR A 12 -7.59 0.65 2.19
C THR A 12 -8.44 0.11 1.04
N TRP A 13 -8.00 0.34 -0.20
CA TRP A 13 -8.75 -0.10 -1.37
C TRP A 13 -7.88 -0.22 -2.62
N SER A 14 -7.52 -1.47 -2.93
CA SER A 14 -6.90 -1.85 -4.18
C SER A 14 -7.96 -2.00 -5.29
N ALA A 15 -7.72 -1.37 -6.42
CA ALA A 15 -8.51 -1.51 -7.64
C ALA A 15 -7.61 -1.83 -8.82
N LYS A 16 -8.19 -2.32 -9.91
CA LYS A 16 -7.48 -2.48 -11.19
C LYS A 16 -7.93 -1.39 -12.14
N LEU A 17 -6.98 -0.72 -12.78
CA LEU A 17 -7.25 0.17 -13.91
C LEU A 17 -7.71 -0.66 -15.12
N SER A 18 -8.23 0.02 -16.15
CA SER A 18 -8.72 -0.63 -17.38
C SER A 18 -7.66 -1.45 -18.11
N ASN A 19 -6.37 -1.14 -17.91
CA ASN A 19 -5.24 -1.89 -18.44
C ASN A 19 -4.77 -3.05 -17.53
N GLY A 20 -5.51 -3.33 -16.44
CA GLY A 20 -5.19 -4.39 -15.48
C GLY A 20 -4.16 -4.01 -14.42
N ALA A 21 -3.56 -2.81 -14.48
CA ALA A 21 -2.60 -2.36 -13.47
C ALA A 21 -3.28 -2.18 -12.11
N LEU A 22 -2.62 -2.63 -11.06
CA LEU A 22 -3.07 -2.41 -9.68
C LEU A 22 -2.91 -0.93 -9.31
N PHE A 23 -3.90 -0.36 -8.65
CA PHE A 23 -3.93 1.02 -8.19
C PHE A 23 -4.58 1.10 -6.82
N GLU A 24 -3.95 1.79 -5.87
CA GLU A 24 -4.50 2.01 -4.53
C GLU A 24 -5.28 3.34 -4.50
N ILE A 25 -6.57 3.27 -4.20
CA ILE A 25 -7.44 4.45 -4.05
C ILE A 25 -7.28 5.07 -2.66
N GLY A 26 -6.78 4.28 -1.70
CA GLY A 26 -6.68 4.64 -0.29
C GLY A 26 -5.24 4.71 0.23
N GLY A 27 -5.03 4.28 1.46
CA GLY A 27 -3.68 4.17 2.03
C GLY A 27 -2.84 3.15 1.26
N GLN A 28 -1.67 3.59 0.77
CA GLN A 28 -0.76 2.79 -0.05
C GLN A 28 0.60 2.54 0.62
N TRP A 29 1.12 3.52 1.35
CA TRP A 29 2.50 3.51 1.86
C TRP A 29 2.58 2.95 3.27
N VAL A 30 3.67 2.23 3.51
CA VAL A 30 4.04 1.64 4.79
C VAL A 30 5.52 1.93 5.03
N GLY A 31 5.86 2.39 6.22
CA GLY A 31 7.24 2.69 6.64
C GLY A 31 8.05 1.40 6.84
N ASP A 32 9.33 1.53 7.17
CA ASP A 32 10.13 0.38 7.61
C ASP A 32 9.64 -0.18 8.96
N GLU A 33 10.27 -1.26 9.41
CA GLU A 33 9.94 -1.92 10.68
C GLU A 33 10.19 -1.03 11.90
N ASP A 34 11.13 -0.09 11.84
CA ASP A 34 11.38 0.87 12.92
C ASP A 34 10.27 1.92 13.01
N ALA A 35 9.79 2.41 11.86
CA ALA A 35 8.74 3.43 11.79
C ALA A 35 7.34 2.85 12.03
N GLN A 36 7.05 1.63 11.55
CA GLN A 36 5.72 1.01 11.60
C GLN A 36 5.79 -0.51 11.92
N PRO A 37 6.22 -0.90 13.14
CA PRO A 37 6.48 -2.30 13.48
C PRO A 37 5.23 -3.20 13.46
N ASP A 38 4.08 -2.69 13.90
CA ASP A 38 2.87 -3.51 14.04
C ASP A 38 2.28 -3.95 12.70
N VAL A 39 2.21 -3.03 11.73
CA VAL A 39 1.71 -3.37 10.39
C VAL A 39 2.69 -4.27 9.66
N ARG A 40 4.01 -4.08 9.86
CA ARG A 40 5.05 -4.96 9.29
C ARG A 40 4.92 -6.39 9.81
N ARG A 41 4.79 -6.58 11.12
CA ARG A 41 4.55 -7.91 11.70
C ARG A 41 3.29 -8.58 11.15
N LEU A 42 2.20 -7.82 10.97
CA LEU A 42 0.97 -8.34 10.37
C LEU A 42 1.17 -8.73 8.90
N MET A 43 1.91 -7.93 8.15
CA MET A 43 2.23 -8.24 6.76
C MET A 43 3.04 -9.53 6.66
N ASP A 44 4.03 -9.74 7.54
CA ASP A 44 4.81 -10.98 7.60
C ASP A 44 3.93 -12.20 7.93
N GLU A 45 3.01 -12.05 8.89
CA GLU A 45 2.06 -13.11 9.26
C GLU A 45 1.20 -13.57 8.07
N PHE A 46 0.82 -12.64 7.19
CA PHE A 46 -0.01 -12.91 6.02
C PHE A 46 0.78 -13.06 4.70
N GLY A 47 2.12 -13.03 4.76
CA GLY A 47 3.00 -13.16 3.59
C GLY A 47 2.85 -12.02 2.57
N ILE A 48 2.65 -10.79 3.03
CA ILE A 48 2.50 -9.59 2.18
C ILE A 48 3.86 -8.91 2.00
N GLU A 49 4.36 -8.89 0.77
CA GLU A 49 5.64 -8.27 0.43
C GLU A 49 5.54 -6.75 0.20
N VAL A 50 6.68 -6.07 0.26
CA VAL A 50 6.82 -4.64 -0.08
C VAL A 50 7.86 -4.41 -1.16
N TYR A 51 7.67 -3.32 -1.91
CA TYR A 51 8.63 -2.81 -2.87
C TYR A 51 9.08 -1.41 -2.48
N GLY A 52 10.35 -1.09 -2.78
CA GLY A 52 10.90 0.24 -2.55
C GLY A 52 10.23 1.27 -3.45
N GLN A 53 9.87 2.42 -2.87
CA GLN A 53 9.35 3.55 -3.63
C GLN A 53 10.49 4.48 -4.03
N TRP A 54 10.59 4.77 -5.31
CA TRP A 54 11.52 5.77 -5.82
C TRP A 54 10.93 7.17 -5.60
N ASP A 55 11.59 8.00 -4.82
CA ASP A 55 11.21 9.39 -4.52
C ASP A 55 12.24 10.41 -5.07
N HIS A 56 13.39 9.93 -5.54
CA HIS A 56 14.38 10.74 -6.23
C HIS A 56 14.03 10.84 -7.73
N GLY A 57 13.47 11.97 -8.14
CA GLY A 57 13.34 12.30 -9.57
C GLY A 57 14.70 12.48 -10.24
N LEU A 58 14.73 12.56 -11.58
CA LEU A 58 15.90 13.06 -12.31
C LEU A 58 16.12 14.52 -11.92
N LEU A 59 17.26 14.82 -11.28
CA LEU A 59 17.78 16.19 -11.25
C LEU A 59 17.95 16.62 -12.71
N ALA A 60 17.19 17.64 -13.14
CA ALA A 60 17.46 18.28 -14.42
C ALA A 60 18.90 18.81 -14.35
N ALA A 61 19.76 18.29 -15.23
CA ALA A 61 21.09 18.84 -15.39
C ALA A 61 20.93 20.24 -16.02
N ASP A 62 21.48 21.25 -15.34
CA ASP A 62 21.55 22.63 -15.81
C ASP A 62 22.39 22.76 -17.10
#